data_AF-A0A2S4RWN7-F1
#
_entry.id   AF-A0A2S4RWN7-F1
#
_cell.length_a   1.000
_cell.length_b   1.000
_cell.length_c   1.000
_cell.angle_alpha   90.00
_cell.angle_beta   90.00
_cell.angle_gamma   90.00
#
_symmetry.space_group_name_H-M   'P 1'
#
loop_
_entity.id
_entity.type
_entity.pdbx_description
1 polymer ?
#
loop_
_entity_poly.entity_id
_entity_poly.type
_entity_poly.pdbx_seq_one_letter_code
_entity_poly.pdbx_strand_id
1 'polypeptide(L)'
;MGASLQFVKTRPNVASGAITTIPSVTSSYSLNNQSGQWDLNPIWSGSGSVVVTVQACAINNSSIAVPLDPVLADSFTGAGTTKGDRTFTIDLNCDAGARINASLSGTQSAETANDSILALSGAGTSGVASGIGIQLLYGNTPLKLNNNIVLKTSTGGQEFPPGAFTARYFQTKNNVTAGSANATATLNITYQ
;
A
#
# COMPACT_ATOMS: atom_id res chain seq x y z
N MET A 1 -20.81 7.77 -44.22
CA MET A 1 -19.61 7.21 -43.55
C MET A 1 -19.60 7.79 -42.14
N GLY A 2 -19.68 6.96 -41.11
CA GLY A 2 -19.60 7.43 -39.72
C GLY A 2 -18.17 7.26 -39.20
N ALA A 3 -17.60 8.29 -38.60
CA ALA A 3 -16.35 8.19 -37.86
C ALA A 3 -16.68 7.83 -36.40
N SER A 4 -15.89 6.92 -35.80
CA SER A 4 -15.95 6.62 -34.37
C SER A 4 -14.70 7.15 -33.68
N LEU A 5 -14.88 7.71 -32.48
CA LEU A 5 -13.79 8.24 -31.65
C LEU A 5 -13.57 7.27 -30.49
N GLN A 6 -12.32 6.82 -30.31
CA GLN A 6 -11.94 5.91 -29.22
C GLN A 6 -10.80 6.53 -28.41
N PHE A 7 -10.93 6.50 -27.09
CA PHE A 7 -9.84 6.83 -26.19
C PHE A 7 -9.02 5.58 -25.92
N VAL A 8 -7.70 5.68 -26.13
CA VAL A 8 -6.77 4.59 -25.90
C VAL A 8 -5.79 5.00 -24.81
N LYS A 9 -5.63 4.13 -23.80
CA LYS A 9 -4.64 4.31 -22.74
C LYS A 9 -3.23 4.18 -23.34
N THR A 10 -2.44 5.26 -23.31
CA THR A 10 -1.10 5.31 -23.92
C THR A 10 0.04 4.98 -22.96
N ARG A 11 -0.23 4.92 -21.64
CA ARG A 11 0.77 4.60 -20.59
C ARG A 11 0.16 3.73 -19.48
N PRO A 12 0.97 2.93 -18.77
CA PRO A 12 0.49 2.08 -17.66
C PRO A 12 -0.13 2.90 -16.52
N ASN A 13 0.49 4.03 -16.18
CA ASN A 13 0.03 4.95 -15.14
C ASN A 13 -0.68 6.12 -15.80
N VAL A 14 -1.93 6.35 -15.42
CA VAL A 14 -2.73 7.50 -15.88
C VAL A 14 -2.93 8.40 -14.67
N ALA A 15 -2.86 9.71 -14.86
CA ALA A 15 -3.21 10.65 -13.80
C ALA A 15 -4.70 10.99 -13.92
N SER A 16 -5.34 11.28 -12.80
CA SER A 16 -6.67 11.86 -12.81
C SER A 16 -6.64 13.19 -13.57
N GLY A 17 -7.66 13.44 -14.39
CA GLY A 17 -7.73 14.65 -15.20
C GLY A 17 -8.92 14.66 -16.13
N ALA A 18 -9.26 15.85 -16.64
CA ALA A 18 -10.31 16.02 -17.62
C ALA A 18 -9.72 16.31 -18.99
N ILE A 19 -10.13 15.55 -19.99
CA ILE A 19 -9.98 15.94 -21.39
C ILE A 19 -11.17 16.84 -21.71
N THR A 20 -10.94 18.15 -21.68
CA THR A 20 -11.96 19.18 -21.93
C THR A 20 -12.02 19.59 -23.40
N THR A 21 -10.99 19.28 -24.16
CA THR A 21 -10.84 19.66 -25.56
C THR A 21 -10.43 18.44 -26.35
N ILE A 22 -11.29 18.03 -27.28
CA ILE A 22 -10.99 17.00 -28.27
C ILE A 22 -10.76 17.75 -29.60
N PRO A 23 -9.62 17.53 -30.28
CA PRO A 23 -9.29 18.26 -31.50
C PRO A 23 -10.22 17.85 -32.65
N SER A 24 -10.65 18.83 -33.45
CA SER A 24 -11.41 18.57 -34.68
C SER A 24 -10.57 17.78 -35.68
N VAL A 25 -11.18 16.78 -36.31
CA VAL A 25 -10.55 16.03 -37.40
C VAL A 25 -11.01 16.64 -38.71
N THR A 26 -10.12 17.36 -39.37
CA THR A 26 -10.38 17.97 -40.69
C THR A 26 -9.80 17.11 -41.80
N SER A 27 -10.35 17.27 -43.00
CA SER A 27 -9.81 16.68 -44.22
C SER A 27 -9.78 17.72 -45.32
N SER A 28 -8.86 17.54 -46.26
CA SER A 28 -8.67 18.46 -47.38
C SER A 28 -8.19 17.67 -48.59
N TYR A 29 -8.45 18.19 -49.79
CA TYR A 29 -7.93 17.61 -51.02
C TYR A 29 -7.18 18.64 -51.85
N SER A 30 -6.27 18.16 -52.69
CA SER A 30 -5.63 18.94 -53.74
C SER A 30 -5.90 18.27 -55.09
N LEU A 31 -5.95 19.07 -56.15
CA LEU A 31 -6.14 18.59 -57.51
C LEU A 31 -4.81 18.72 -58.27
N ASN A 32 -4.47 17.69 -59.04
CA ASN A 32 -3.31 17.77 -59.93
C ASN A 32 -3.46 18.95 -60.88
N ASN A 33 -2.36 19.71 -61.06
CA ASN A 33 -2.30 20.87 -61.96
C ASN A 33 -3.11 22.11 -61.51
N GLN A 34 -3.49 22.20 -60.23
CA GLN A 34 -4.02 23.43 -59.63
C GLN A 34 -3.17 23.82 -58.41
N SER A 35 -2.98 25.12 -58.20
CA SER A 35 -2.39 25.62 -56.95
C SER A 35 -3.48 25.75 -55.88
N GLY A 36 -3.18 25.26 -54.67
CA GLY A 36 -4.05 25.39 -53.51
C GLY A 36 -4.52 24.06 -52.93
N GLN A 37 -5.08 24.16 -51.72
CA GLN A 37 -5.63 23.05 -50.94
C GLN A 37 -7.05 23.44 -50.54
N TRP A 38 -8.00 22.52 -50.71
CA TRP A 38 -9.42 22.78 -50.49
C TRP A 38 -9.87 21.96 -49.29
N ASP A 39 -10.32 22.65 -48.24
CA ASP A 39 -10.83 22.01 -47.03
C ASP A 39 -12.22 21.43 -47.26
N LEU A 40 -12.44 20.22 -46.75
CA LEU A 40 -13.74 19.56 -46.71
C LEU A 40 -14.39 19.82 -45.35
N ASN A 41 -15.68 19.51 -45.24
CA ASN A 41 -16.36 19.52 -43.95
C ASN A 41 -15.61 18.61 -42.97
N PRO A 42 -15.41 19.05 -41.72
CA PRO A 42 -14.70 18.26 -40.72
C PRO A 42 -15.36 16.89 -40.54
N ILE A 43 -14.54 15.85 -40.57
CA ILE A 43 -14.95 14.46 -40.32
C ILE A 43 -15.51 14.33 -38.90
N TRP A 44 -14.96 15.12 -37.97
CA TRP A 44 -15.46 15.25 -36.62
C TRP A 44 -15.23 16.67 -36.10
N SER A 45 -16.30 17.30 -35.61
CA SER A 45 -16.25 18.56 -34.88
C SER A 45 -17.28 18.49 -33.75
N GLY A 46 -16.80 18.48 -32.51
CA GLY A 46 -17.65 18.36 -31.33
C GLY A 46 -16.93 18.80 -30.07
N SER A 47 -17.68 18.98 -29.00
CA SER A 47 -17.13 19.09 -27.65
C SER A 47 -17.53 17.84 -26.88
N GLY A 48 -16.60 17.31 -26.10
CA GLY A 48 -16.83 16.16 -25.24
C GLY A 48 -15.89 16.27 -24.06
N SER A 49 -16.40 15.99 -22.87
CA SER A 49 -15.58 15.91 -21.66
C SER A 49 -15.40 14.45 -21.28
N VAL A 50 -14.16 14.00 -21.18
CA VAL A 50 -13.84 12.71 -20.55
C VAL A 50 -13.12 12.99 -19.25
N VAL A 51 -13.69 12.54 -18.14
CA VAL A 51 -13.03 12.59 -16.84
C VAL A 51 -12.38 11.23 -16.60
N VAL A 52 -11.06 11.25 -16.47
CA VAL A 52 -10.29 10.10 -16.01
C VAL A 52 -10.12 10.24 -14.50
N THR A 53 -10.60 9.26 -13.75
CA THR A 53 -10.37 9.14 -12.31
C THR A 53 -9.45 7.95 -12.07
N VAL A 54 -8.33 8.20 -11.40
CA VAL A 54 -7.45 7.17 -10.86
C VAL A 54 -7.52 7.27 -9.36
N GLN A 55 -7.94 6.17 -8.73
CA GLN A 55 -8.05 6.09 -7.27
C GLN A 55 -6.65 6.20 -6.69
N ALA A 56 -6.44 7.18 -5.81
CA ALA A 56 -5.18 7.43 -5.15
C ALA A 56 -5.31 7.30 -3.64
N CYS A 57 -4.20 6.97 -2.99
CA CYS A 57 -4.04 7.08 -1.55
C CYS A 57 -2.80 7.92 -1.23
N ALA A 58 -2.94 8.90 -0.34
CA ALA A 58 -1.84 9.69 0.20
C ALA A 58 -1.48 9.20 1.60
N ILE A 59 -0.20 8.93 1.84
CA ILE A 59 0.32 8.57 3.17
C ILE A 59 0.90 9.81 3.83
N ASN A 60 0.48 10.09 5.07
CA ASN A 60 0.94 11.27 5.80
C ASN A 60 2.17 10.98 6.67
N ASN A 61 2.28 9.75 7.20
CA ASN A 61 3.36 9.36 8.11
C ASN A 61 4.18 8.21 7.51
N SER A 62 5.33 8.53 6.93
CA SER A 62 6.23 7.54 6.33
C SER A 62 7.15 6.84 7.33
N SER A 63 7.30 7.39 8.54
CA SER A 63 8.08 6.80 9.63
C SER A 63 7.27 6.82 10.91
N ILE A 64 7.10 5.64 11.51
CA ILE A 64 6.26 5.45 12.70
C ILE A 64 7.10 4.71 13.74
N ALA A 65 7.34 5.38 14.87
CA ALA A 65 7.96 4.75 16.03
C ALA A 65 6.86 4.13 16.90
N VAL A 66 7.00 2.85 17.23
CA VAL A 66 6.07 2.11 18.09
C VAL A 66 6.83 1.66 19.34
N PRO A 67 6.91 2.50 20.39
CA PRO A 67 7.58 2.12 21.63
C PRO A 67 6.73 1.07 22.36
N LEU A 68 7.25 -0.15 22.40
CA LEU A 68 6.70 -1.24 23.22
C LEU A 68 7.19 -1.08 24.66
N ASP A 69 6.29 -1.28 25.63
CA ASP A 69 6.66 -1.23 27.03
C ASP A 69 7.51 -2.46 27.40
N PRO A 70 8.52 -2.31 28.29
CA PRO A 70 9.29 -3.44 28.78
C PRO A 70 8.40 -4.50 29.44
N VAL A 71 8.69 -5.77 29.14
CA VAL A 71 7.99 -6.93 29.71
C VAL A 71 8.97 -7.85 30.41
N LEU A 72 8.53 -8.45 31.51
CA LEU A 72 9.34 -9.41 32.25
C LEU A 72 9.43 -10.74 31.47
N ALA A 73 10.62 -11.33 31.44
CA ALA A 73 10.86 -12.59 30.72
C ALA A 73 10.04 -13.76 31.29
N ASP A 74 9.74 -13.74 32.59
CA ASP A 74 8.93 -14.75 33.29
C ASP A 74 7.43 -14.68 32.99
N SER A 75 6.96 -13.54 32.44
CA SER A 75 5.56 -13.37 32.04
C SER A 75 5.19 -14.17 30.79
N PHE A 76 6.19 -14.69 30.08
CA PHE A 76 6.08 -15.54 28.92
C PHE A 76 5.93 -17.01 29.34
N THR A 77 4.79 -17.62 29.02
CA THR A 77 4.40 -18.93 29.56
C THR A 77 4.61 -20.09 28.59
N GLY A 78 4.99 -19.83 27.35
CA GLY A 78 5.21 -20.85 26.32
C GLY A 78 5.21 -20.29 24.90
N ALA A 79 5.90 -20.98 23.99
CA ALA A 79 5.94 -20.62 22.58
C ALA A 79 4.52 -20.43 22.01
N GLY A 80 4.30 -19.35 21.27
CA GLY A 80 2.98 -18.95 20.79
C GLY A 80 2.25 -17.92 21.65
N THR A 81 2.71 -17.65 22.87
CA THR A 81 2.11 -16.60 23.72
C THR A 81 2.60 -15.20 23.34
N THR A 82 1.78 -14.18 23.67
CA THR A 82 2.07 -12.78 23.33
C THR A 82 1.96 -11.87 24.55
N LYS A 83 2.69 -10.74 24.52
CA LYS A 83 2.71 -9.70 25.56
C LYS A 83 2.95 -8.32 24.97
N GLY A 84 2.58 -7.29 25.72
CA GLY A 84 2.92 -5.90 25.41
C GLY A 84 2.23 -5.37 24.16
N ASP A 85 0.94 -5.66 24.00
CA ASP A 85 0.15 -5.16 22.87
C ASP A 85 0.13 -3.63 22.88
N ARG A 86 0.63 -3.04 21.79
CA ARG A 86 0.71 -1.59 21.59
C ARG A 86 0.06 -1.21 20.27
N THR A 87 -1.02 -0.45 20.38
CA THR A 87 -1.71 0.10 19.22
C THR A 87 -0.96 1.30 18.64
N PHE A 88 -0.99 1.43 17.32
CA PHE A 88 -0.51 2.62 16.61
C PHE A 88 -1.38 2.90 15.38
N THR A 89 -1.20 4.08 14.78
CA THR A 89 -2.01 4.56 13.66
C THR A 89 -1.15 4.76 12.43
N ILE A 90 -1.70 4.42 11.26
CA ILE A 90 -1.14 4.75 9.96
C ILE A 90 -2.16 5.66 9.27
N ASP A 91 -1.76 6.91 9.04
CA ASP A 91 -2.64 7.91 8.45
C ASP A 91 -2.59 7.81 6.92
N LEU A 92 -3.65 7.24 6.35
CA LEU A 92 -3.83 7.07 4.92
C LEU A 92 -5.10 7.80 4.47
N ASN A 93 -4.99 8.70 3.50
CA ASN A 93 -6.13 9.38 2.89
C ASN A 93 -6.38 8.78 1.50
N CYS A 94 -7.51 8.12 1.29
CA CYS A 94 -7.79 7.43 0.03
C CYS A 94 -9.05 7.95 -0.66
N ASP A 95 -9.09 7.85 -1.98
CA ASP A 95 -10.32 8.04 -2.75
C ASP A 95 -11.32 6.90 -2.48
N ALA A 96 -12.62 7.19 -2.63
CA ALA A 96 -13.66 6.17 -2.49
C ALA A 96 -13.48 5.08 -3.56
N GLY A 97 -13.60 3.82 -3.15
CA GLY A 97 -13.42 2.66 -4.03
C GLY A 97 -11.99 2.11 -4.09
N ALA A 98 -10.98 2.85 -3.61
CA ALA A 98 -9.59 2.38 -3.59
C ALA A 98 -9.45 1.09 -2.80
N ARG A 99 -8.97 0.01 -3.43
CA ARG A 99 -8.72 -1.27 -2.75
C ARG A 99 -7.31 -1.27 -2.17
N ILE A 100 -7.22 -1.07 -0.85
CA ILE A 100 -5.97 -0.96 -0.11
C ILE A 100 -5.48 -2.37 0.22
N ASN A 101 -4.30 -2.71 -0.29
CA ASN A 101 -3.57 -3.92 0.05
C ASN A 101 -2.31 -3.56 0.82
N ALA A 102 -1.86 -4.46 1.68
CA ALA A 102 -0.61 -4.31 2.39
C ALA A 102 0.20 -5.60 2.42
N SER A 103 1.52 -5.43 2.36
CA SER A 103 2.50 -6.50 2.52
C SER A 103 3.58 -6.05 3.50
N LEU A 104 3.87 -6.89 4.49
CA LEU A 104 4.93 -6.61 5.46
C LEU A 104 6.26 -7.14 4.93
N SER A 105 7.31 -6.32 4.96
CA SER A 105 8.68 -6.73 4.65
C SER A 105 9.59 -6.50 5.85
N GLY A 106 10.53 -7.41 6.06
CA GLY A 106 11.44 -7.40 7.20
C GLY A 106 12.20 -8.72 7.28
N THR A 107 13.00 -8.88 8.33
CA THR A 107 13.71 -10.12 8.59
C THR A 107 12.81 -11.04 9.41
N GLN A 108 12.49 -12.24 8.90
CA GLN A 108 11.79 -13.26 9.67
C GLN A 108 12.67 -13.77 10.82
N SER A 109 12.08 -14.01 11.98
CA SER A 109 12.79 -14.69 13.07
C SER A 109 13.16 -16.12 12.67
N ALA A 110 14.46 -16.46 12.72
CA ALA A 110 14.97 -17.81 12.48
C ALA A 110 14.58 -18.81 13.60
N GLU A 111 13.98 -18.32 14.69
CA GLU A 111 13.58 -19.13 15.84
C GLU A 111 12.20 -19.78 15.67
N THR A 112 11.46 -19.44 14.60
CA THR A 112 10.11 -19.95 14.36
C THR A 112 9.81 -20.08 12.87
N ALA A 113 8.99 -21.08 12.51
CA ALA A 113 8.45 -21.20 11.15
C ALA A 113 7.30 -20.22 10.87
N ASN A 114 6.82 -19.47 11.88
CA ASN A 114 5.75 -18.50 11.71
C ASN A 114 6.23 -17.26 10.95
N ASP A 115 5.74 -17.11 9.72
CA ASP A 115 6.04 -16.03 8.77
C ASP A 115 5.51 -14.65 9.20
N SER A 116 4.75 -14.53 10.28
CA SER A 116 4.30 -13.24 10.83
C SER A 116 5.23 -12.64 11.89
N ILE A 117 6.34 -13.31 12.21
CA ILE A 117 7.22 -12.93 13.31
C ILE A 117 8.51 -12.30 12.79
N LEU A 118 8.70 -11.02 13.13
CA LEU A 118 9.90 -10.26 12.85
C LEU A 118 11.03 -10.65 13.83
N ALA A 119 12.23 -10.78 13.29
CA ALA A 119 13.45 -10.92 14.06
C ALA A 119 13.78 -9.62 14.81
N LEU A 120 14.40 -9.78 15.97
CA LEU A 120 14.99 -8.64 16.69
C LEU A 120 16.23 -8.14 15.95
N SER A 121 16.43 -6.82 15.96
CA SER A 121 17.65 -6.18 15.46
C SER A 121 18.85 -6.68 16.27
N GLY A 122 19.82 -7.30 15.59
CA GLY A 122 20.99 -7.90 16.25
C GLY A 122 20.72 -9.26 16.91
N ALA A 123 19.62 -9.95 16.56
CA ALA A 123 19.34 -11.29 17.08
C ALA A 123 20.57 -12.22 17.02
N GLY A 124 20.86 -12.89 18.13
CA GLY A 124 22.04 -13.75 18.29
C GLY A 124 23.29 -13.05 18.85
N THR A 125 23.25 -11.74 19.06
CA THR A 125 24.34 -11.00 19.72
C THR A 125 24.09 -10.84 21.23
N SER A 126 25.17 -10.65 22.00
CA SER A 126 25.09 -10.44 23.45
C SER A 126 24.28 -9.19 23.79
N GLY A 127 23.36 -9.28 24.75
CA GLY A 127 22.50 -8.17 25.18
C GLY A 127 21.22 -7.98 24.35
N VAL A 128 20.98 -8.80 23.32
CA VAL A 128 19.70 -8.88 22.62
C VAL A 128 18.89 -10.04 23.21
N ALA A 129 17.58 -9.83 23.39
CA ALA A 129 16.70 -10.89 23.89
C ALA A 129 16.68 -12.08 22.92
N SER A 130 16.40 -13.27 23.44
CA SER A 130 16.20 -14.48 22.62
C SER A 130 14.94 -15.21 23.05
N GLY A 131 14.36 -15.99 22.14
CA GLY A 131 13.10 -16.69 22.40
C GLY A 131 11.86 -15.80 22.24
N ILE A 132 12.02 -14.57 21.72
CA ILE A 132 10.93 -13.68 21.34
C ILE A 132 11.18 -13.03 19.97
N GLY A 133 10.11 -12.61 19.31
CA GLY A 133 10.13 -11.72 18.15
C GLY A 133 8.99 -10.70 18.24
N ILE A 134 8.89 -9.84 17.23
CA ILE A 134 7.81 -8.84 17.14
C ILE A 134 6.77 -9.30 16.13
N GLN A 135 5.50 -9.25 16.50
CA GLN A 135 4.38 -9.52 15.61
C GLN A 135 3.59 -8.25 15.37
N LEU A 136 3.23 -8.01 14.10
CA LEU A 136 2.37 -6.91 13.70
C LEU A 136 0.99 -7.42 13.30
N LEU A 137 -0.06 -6.73 13.71
CA LEU A 137 -1.46 -7.07 13.45
C LEU A 137 -2.19 -5.91 12.77
N TYR A 138 -3.12 -6.27 11.91
CA TYR A 138 -4.19 -5.40 11.44
C TYR A 138 -5.53 -5.94 11.97
N GLY A 139 -6.19 -5.18 12.85
CA GLY A 139 -7.26 -5.68 13.70
C GLY A 139 -6.77 -6.86 14.54
N ASN A 140 -7.33 -8.05 14.30
CA ASN A 140 -6.91 -9.30 14.94
C ASN A 140 -6.10 -10.22 14.02
N THR A 141 -5.79 -9.78 12.79
CA THR A 141 -5.12 -10.60 11.79
C THR A 141 -3.61 -10.31 11.80
N PRO A 142 -2.74 -11.30 12.04
CA PRO A 142 -1.30 -11.14 11.90
C PRO A 142 -0.91 -10.81 10.47
N LEU A 143 -0.08 -9.77 10.29
CA LEU A 143 0.53 -9.44 9.01
C LEU A 143 1.73 -10.35 8.77
N LYS A 144 1.68 -11.11 7.69
CA LYS A 144 2.72 -12.05 7.31
C LYS A 144 3.76 -11.38 6.42
N LEU A 145 5.01 -11.79 6.59
CA LEU A 145 6.13 -11.34 5.79
C LEU A 145 5.94 -11.77 4.33
N ASN A 146 6.15 -10.82 3.42
CA ASN A 146 6.08 -10.99 1.96
C ASN A 146 4.73 -11.54 1.45
N ASN A 147 3.65 -11.37 2.23
CA ASN A 147 2.31 -11.78 1.86
C ASN A 147 1.43 -10.55 1.68
N ASN A 148 0.95 -10.33 0.46
CA ASN A 148 0.05 -9.23 0.17
C ASN A 148 -1.38 -9.60 0.54
N ILE A 149 -1.99 -8.83 1.45
CA ILE A 149 -3.38 -9.01 1.87
C ILE A 149 -4.19 -7.75 1.61
N VAL A 150 -5.48 -7.94 1.38
CA VAL A 150 -6.43 -6.83 1.25
C VAL A 150 -6.78 -6.37 2.66
N LEU A 151 -6.49 -5.12 3.00
CA LEU A 151 -6.84 -4.55 4.30
C LEU A 151 -8.28 -4.03 4.31
N LYS A 152 -8.65 -3.29 3.26
CA LYS A 152 -9.95 -2.63 3.14
C LYS A 152 -10.20 -2.11 1.73
N THR A 153 -11.47 -1.93 1.37
CA THR A 153 -11.87 -1.03 0.28
C THR A 153 -12.31 0.31 0.87
N SER A 154 -11.64 1.38 0.45
CA SER A 154 -11.83 2.74 0.95
C SER A 154 -13.26 3.24 0.71
N THR A 155 -13.84 3.88 1.71
CA THR A 155 -15.10 4.62 1.55
C THR A 155 -14.86 6.07 1.15
N GLY A 156 -13.61 6.49 1.07
CA GLY A 156 -13.18 7.85 0.79
C GLY A 156 -12.80 8.59 2.07
N GLY A 157 -11.71 9.35 2.01
CA GLY A 157 -11.19 10.15 3.12
C GLY A 157 -10.15 9.41 3.96
N GLN A 158 -10.10 9.73 5.25
CA GLN A 158 -9.16 9.12 6.19
C GLN A 158 -9.53 7.66 6.45
N GLU A 159 -8.55 6.79 6.25
CA GLU A 159 -8.66 5.35 6.44
C GLU A 159 -7.89 4.91 7.68
N PHE A 160 -8.30 3.76 8.22
CA PHE A 160 -7.81 3.13 9.46
C PHE A 160 -8.06 3.94 10.74
N PRO A 161 -9.02 3.51 11.59
CA PRO A 161 -9.21 4.16 12.89
C PRO A 161 -8.01 3.91 13.82
N PRO A 162 -7.84 4.73 14.88
CA PRO A 162 -6.88 4.45 15.93
C PRO A 162 -7.07 3.03 16.48
N GLY A 163 -5.96 2.31 16.62
CA GLY A 163 -5.98 0.91 17.07
C GLY A 163 -6.21 -0.13 15.97
N ALA A 164 -6.34 0.29 14.70
CA ALA A 164 -6.37 -0.65 13.58
C ALA A 164 -5.08 -1.47 13.46
N PHE A 165 -3.94 -0.93 13.89
CA PHE A 165 -2.66 -1.65 13.90
C PHE A 165 -2.17 -1.85 15.32
N THR A 166 -1.64 -3.05 15.59
CA THR A 166 -1.08 -3.42 16.90
C THR A 166 0.25 -4.14 16.70
N ALA A 167 1.30 -3.68 17.40
CA ALA A 167 2.55 -4.40 17.54
C ALA A 167 2.61 -5.07 18.91
N ARG A 168 3.19 -6.27 19.00
CA ARG A 168 3.32 -7.00 20.26
C ARG A 168 4.52 -7.95 20.25
N TYR A 169 4.98 -8.33 21.43
CA TYR A 169 5.95 -9.42 21.59
C TYR A 169 5.27 -10.76 21.35
N PHE A 170 5.98 -11.66 20.69
CA PHE A 170 5.56 -13.04 20.45
C PHE A 170 6.68 -13.99 20.89
N GLN A 171 6.34 -14.96 21.75
CA GLN A 171 7.29 -15.95 22.23
C GLN A 171 7.56 -17.02 21.16
N THR A 172 8.79 -17.11 20.69
CA THR A 172 9.24 -18.05 19.65
C THR A 172 9.77 -19.36 20.22
N LYS A 173 10.35 -19.33 21.43
CA LYS A 173 10.95 -20.50 22.12
C LYS A 173 10.39 -20.67 23.52
N ASN A 174 10.54 -21.88 24.08
CA ASN A 174 10.09 -22.17 25.45
C ASN A 174 10.82 -21.34 26.52
N ASN A 175 12.09 -20.99 26.29
CA ASN A 175 12.87 -20.17 27.19
C ASN A 175 13.12 -18.79 26.57
N VAL A 176 12.79 -17.73 27.32
CA VAL A 176 13.05 -16.33 26.95
C VAL A 176 14.22 -15.81 27.76
N THR A 177 15.17 -15.14 27.11
CA THR A 177 16.27 -14.43 27.78
C THR A 177 16.06 -12.93 27.73
N ALA A 178 16.40 -12.24 28.82
CA ALA A 178 16.35 -10.79 28.88
C ALA A 178 17.37 -10.15 27.91
N GLY A 179 17.02 -8.98 27.40
CA GLY A 179 17.86 -8.19 26.50
C GLY A 179 17.03 -7.15 25.76
N SER A 180 17.69 -6.41 24.86
CA SER A 180 17.02 -5.47 23.96
C SER A 180 16.13 -6.20 22.95
N ALA A 181 14.98 -5.61 22.61
CA ALA A 181 13.98 -6.22 21.75
C ALA A 181 13.44 -5.22 20.70
N ASN A 182 14.37 -4.59 19.98
CA ASN A 182 14.05 -3.68 18.88
C ASN A 182 13.83 -4.48 17.60
N ALA A 183 12.95 -4.00 16.71
CA ALA A 183 12.77 -4.55 15.37
C ALA A 183 12.44 -3.43 14.37
N THR A 184 12.81 -3.65 13.12
CA THR A 184 12.47 -2.74 12.01
C THR A 184 11.75 -3.53 10.94
N ALA A 185 10.67 -2.96 10.40
CA ALA A 185 9.92 -3.52 9.30
C ALA A 185 9.40 -2.42 8.39
N THR A 186 9.14 -2.78 7.14
CA THR A 186 8.54 -1.91 6.12
C THR A 186 7.17 -2.45 5.78
N LEU A 187 6.13 -1.64 5.99
CA LEU A 187 4.80 -1.96 5.52
C LEU A 187 4.60 -1.35 4.12
N ASN A 188 4.51 -2.21 3.10
CA ASN A 188 4.27 -1.79 1.72
C ASN A 188 2.77 -1.70 1.49
N ILE A 189 2.27 -0.51 1.20
CA ILE A 189 0.86 -0.28 0.89
C ILE A 189 0.72 -0.10 -0.62
N THR A 190 -0.22 -0.83 -1.22
CA THR A 190 -0.59 -0.70 -2.64
C THR A 190 -2.09 -0.49 -2.78
N TYR A 191 -2.51 0.21 -3.82
CA TYR A 191 -3.92 0.49 -4.10
C TYR A 191 -4.24 0.22 -5.57
N GLN A 192 -5.48 -0.23 -5.82
CA GLN A 192 -5.99 -0.57 -7.15
C GLN A 192 -7.49 -0.27 -7.25
#